data_AF-A0A536GJG0-F1
#
_entry.id   AF-A0A536GJG0-F1
#
_cell.length_a   1.000
_cell.length_b   1.000
_cell.length_c   1.000
_cell.angle_alpha   90.00
_cell.angle_beta   90.00
_cell.angle_gamma   90.00
#
_symmetry.space_group_name_H-M   'P 1'
#
loop_
_entity.id
_entity.type
_entity.pdbx_description
1 polymer ?
#
loop_
_entity_poly.entity_id
_entity_poly.type
_entity_poly.pdbx_seq_one_letter_code
_entity_poly.pdbx_strand_id
1 'polypeptide(L)'
;MPLDFLKRRNPDTTATAAAGQPAAAPAGGRGQVTLPEEVVAQEYQLKLYYAGKTSEGVRMTAGPRAMAELPGMLHGLAKSEIEVVDPLPIEFSQATPVMARPSEAMQWLNAHHVHSPVTRHALVVLESIDAIDLAFDTFVCTLLDGDVDTSGYPDYSAIVGGVASHWDEATGDMIVRAVVGWGGKGVRGDTDRIAAKLLAGILTNILANQYAMGLTAIERPVPAAGRGGLVCAHCGFASAHERAFYCPKCGMRLLRG
;
A
#
# COMPACT_ATOMS: atom_id res chain seq x y z
N MET A 1 6.60 32.45 -47.87
CA MET A 1 6.48 33.41 -46.75
C MET A 1 7.70 33.25 -45.86
N PRO A 2 8.52 34.30 -45.64
CA PRO A 2 9.73 34.23 -44.84
C PRO A 2 9.47 34.44 -43.34
N LEU A 3 10.31 33.85 -42.49
CA LEU A 3 10.17 33.70 -41.04
C LEU A 3 10.71 34.93 -40.28
N ASP A 4 9.86 35.92 -40.00
CA ASP A 4 10.24 37.20 -39.36
C ASP A 4 10.23 37.20 -37.80
N PHE A 5 10.11 36.06 -37.13
CA PHE A 5 9.97 36.02 -35.65
C PHE A 5 11.29 35.79 -34.88
N LEU A 6 12.44 35.73 -35.55
CA LEU A 6 13.76 35.51 -34.94
C LEU A 6 14.57 36.81 -34.72
N LYS A 7 13.94 37.87 -34.17
CA LYS A 7 14.67 39.05 -33.69
C LYS A 7 14.48 39.23 -32.19
N ARG A 8 15.56 38.94 -31.44
CA ARG A 8 15.69 39.19 -30.00
C ARG A 8 15.54 40.70 -29.73
N ARG A 9 14.70 41.03 -28.76
CA ARG A 9 14.46 42.38 -28.24
C ARG A 9 15.53 42.69 -27.19
N ASN A 10 16.53 43.51 -27.55
CA ASN A 10 17.32 44.24 -26.55
C ASN A 10 16.51 45.45 -26.09
N PRO A 11 16.35 45.68 -24.77
CA PRO A 11 15.87 46.96 -24.28
C PRO A 11 17.00 48.00 -24.36
N ASP A 12 16.59 49.26 -24.36
CA ASP A 12 17.38 50.48 -24.20
C ASP A 12 17.80 51.18 -25.50
N THR A 13 16.89 52.05 -25.96
CA THR A 13 17.27 53.27 -26.68
C THR A 13 16.17 54.31 -26.54
N THR A 14 16.33 55.25 -25.59
CA THR A 14 15.85 56.62 -25.73
C THR A 14 16.85 57.59 -25.10
N ALA A 15 17.51 58.32 -25.99
CA ALA A 15 18.23 59.59 -25.92
C ALA A 15 18.52 60.27 -24.56
N THR A 16 19.78 60.68 -24.35
CA THR A 16 20.22 62.08 -24.53
C THR A 16 21.75 62.21 -24.43
N ALA A 17 22.30 63.17 -25.19
CA ALA A 17 23.72 63.39 -25.43
C ALA A 17 24.34 64.39 -24.44
N ALA A 18 25.63 64.20 -24.08
CA ALA A 18 26.58 65.27 -23.77
C ALA A 18 28.03 64.75 -23.85
N ALA A 19 28.93 65.61 -24.34
CA ALA A 19 30.29 65.33 -24.80
C ALA A 19 31.38 65.37 -23.70
N GLY A 20 32.54 64.75 -23.97
CA GLY A 20 33.84 65.15 -23.38
C GLY A 20 34.82 64.05 -22.94
N GLN A 21 35.68 63.59 -23.88
CA GLN A 21 37.12 63.20 -23.81
C GLN A 21 37.78 62.47 -22.58
N PRO A 22 39.00 61.88 -22.73
CA PRO A 22 39.25 60.48 -22.31
C PRO A 22 40.21 60.27 -21.12
N ALA A 23 40.32 58.98 -20.75
CA ALA A 23 41.38 58.27 -20.03
C ALA A 23 41.43 58.33 -18.49
N ALA A 24 41.28 57.15 -17.87
CA ALA A 24 42.23 56.58 -16.90
C ALA A 24 41.77 55.18 -16.43
N ALA A 25 42.61 54.17 -16.59
CA ALA A 25 42.73 53.08 -15.61
C ALA A 25 43.95 53.46 -14.73
N PRO A 26 43.99 53.19 -13.41
CA PRO A 26 43.85 51.83 -12.90
C PRO A 26 43.29 51.67 -11.46
N ALA A 27 43.16 50.38 -11.10
CA ALA A 27 43.35 49.80 -9.76
C ALA A 27 42.29 50.03 -8.65
N GLY A 28 41.77 48.90 -8.17
CA GLY A 28 41.31 48.74 -6.79
C GLY A 28 39.79 48.57 -6.66
N GLY A 29 39.32 47.33 -6.66
CA GLY A 29 37.90 47.05 -6.41
C GLY A 29 37.68 45.58 -6.08
N ARG A 30 37.64 45.32 -4.76
CA ARG A 30 37.01 44.20 -4.03
C ARG A 30 36.42 43.07 -4.89
N GLY A 31 36.82 41.84 -4.53
CA GLY A 31 36.47 40.59 -5.18
C GLY A 31 35.09 40.57 -5.83
N GLN A 32 35.06 40.11 -7.07
CA GLN A 32 33.84 39.70 -7.75
C GLN A 32 33.09 38.74 -6.82
N VAL A 33 32.06 39.26 -6.14
CA VAL A 33 31.04 38.43 -5.53
C VAL A 33 30.29 37.84 -6.72
N THR A 34 30.66 36.62 -7.10
CA THR A 34 29.82 35.78 -7.93
C THR A 34 28.54 35.57 -7.12
N LEU A 35 27.50 36.34 -7.43
CA LEU A 35 26.16 36.08 -6.91
C LEU A 35 25.82 34.64 -7.29
N PRO A 36 25.42 33.78 -6.33
CA PRO A 36 25.02 32.43 -6.62
C PRO A 36 23.90 32.46 -7.68
N GLU A 37 24.03 31.64 -8.71
CA GLU A 37 23.00 31.43 -9.72
C GLU A 37 21.67 31.18 -9.01
N GLU A 38 20.63 31.95 -9.36
CA GLU A 38 19.33 31.87 -8.72
C GLU A 38 18.76 30.46 -8.94
N VAL A 39 18.70 29.67 -7.87
CA VAL A 39 18.15 28.32 -7.92
C VAL A 39 16.64 28.45 -8.17
N VAL A 40 16.22 28.26 -9.41
CA VAL A 40 14.80 28.18 -9.76
C VAL A 40 14.26 26.86 -9.23
N ALA A 41 13.65 26.92 -8.04
CA ALA A 41 13.01 25.76 -7.44
C ALA A 41 11.79 25.37 -8.27
N GLN A 42 11.79 24.14 -8.78
CA GLN A 42 10.61 23.56 -9.43
C GLN A 42 9.84 22.76 -8.38
N GLU A 43 8.65 23.22 -8.05
CA GLU A 43 7.77 22.55 -7.09
C GLU A 43 6.77 21.66 -7.85
N TYR A 44 6.72 20.38 -7.47
CA TYR A 44 5.78 19.40 -7.99
C TYR A 44 5.04 18.78 -6.81
N GLN A 45 3.71 18.82 -6.83
CA GLN A 45 2.88 18.26 -5.76
C GLN A 45 1.86 17.26 -6.32
N LEU A 46 1.77 16.10 -5.67
CA LEU A 46 0.71 15.12 -5.86
C LEU A 46 0.11 14.79 -4.50
N LYS A 47 -1.22 14.88 -4.37
CA LYS A 47 -1.95 14.46 -3.17
C LYS A 47 -2.79 13.23 -3.52
N LEU A 48 -2.43 12.11 -2.92
CA LEU A 48 -3.20 10.87 -2.98
C LEU A 48 -4.02 10.75 -1.69
N TYR A 49 -5.23 10.23 -1.82
CA TYR A 49 -6.11 9.95 -0.69
C TYR A 49 -6.46 8.46 -0.71
N TYR A 50 -6.08 7.75 0.34
CA TYR A 50 -6.48 6.36 0.58
C TYR A 50 -7.42 6.29 1.76
N ALA A 51 -8.43 5.45 1.64
CA ALA A 51 -9.40 5.18 2.69
C ALA A 51 -9.73 3.70 2.71
N GLY A 52 -10.17 3.24 3.88
CA GLY A 52 -10.64 1.88 4.05
C GLY A 52 -11.57 1.77 5.24
N LYS A 53 -12.27 0.64 5.30
CA LYS A 53 -13.10 0.24 6.43
C LYS A 53 -12.81 -1.21 6.78
N THR A 54 -12.87 -1.51 8.07
CA THR A 54 -12.71 -2.86 8.60
C THR A 54 -13.92 -3.21 9.45
N SER A 55 -14.31 -4.48 9.44
CA SER A 55 -15.30 -4.98 10.39
C SER A 55 -14.64 -5.32 11.73
N GLU A 56 -15.46 -5.66 12.73
CA GLU A 56 -14.99 -6.47 13.87
C GLU A 56 -14.45 -7.82 13.38
N GLY A 57 -13.62 -8.46 14.20
CA GLY A 57 -13.11 -9.80 13.94
C GLY A 57 -14.18 -10.85 14.24
N VAL A 58 -14.18 -11.94 13.50
CA VAL A 58 -14.95 -13.15 13.79
C VAL A 58 -13.96 -14.24 14.14
N ARG A 59 -14.13 -14.84 15.32
CA ARG A 59 -13.34 -16.00 15.73
C ARG A 59 -13.84 -17.22 14.98
N MET A 60 -12.92 -17.94 14.36
CA MET A 60 -13.17 -19.16 13.61
C MET A 60 -12.38 -20.31 14.19
N THR A 61 -13.04 -21.45 14.35
CA THR A 61 -12.41 -22.67 14.86
C THR A 61 -11.24 -23.06 13.96
N ALA A 62 -10.09 -23.35 14.57
CA ALA A 62 -8.94 -23.89 13.86
C ALA A 62 -9.26 -25.22 13.15
N GLY A 63 -8.68 -25.45 11.98
CA GLY A 63 -8.80 -26.74 11.31
C GLY A 63 -8.08 -26.83 9.96
N PRO A 64 -7.92 -28.04 9.41
CA PRO A 64 -7.17 -28.27 8.16
C PRO A 64 -7.74 -27.53 6.94
N ARG A 65 -9.03 -27.16 7.01
CA ARG A 65 -9.74 -26.44 5.95
C ARG A 65 -9.90 -24.95 6.20
N ALA A 66 -9.50 -24.43 7.36
CA ALA A 66 -9.74 -23.03 7.74
C ALA A 66 -9.32 -22.03 6.65
N MET A 67 -8.11 -22.20 6.10
CA MET A 67 -7.61 -21.36 5.01
C MET A 67 -8.36 -21.55 3.68
N ALA A 68 -8.83 -22.77 3.41
CA ALA A 68 -9.53 -23.09 2.16
C ALA A 68 -10.94 -22.48 2.10
N GLU A 69 -11.52 -22.10 3.25
CA GLU A 69 -12.85 -21.49 3.34
C GLU A 69 -12.83 -19.98 3.04
N LEU A 70 -11.68 -19.30 3.23
CA LEU A 70 -11.57 -17.85 3.12
C LEU A 70 -12.04 -17.30 1.76
N PRO A 71 -11.67 -17.90 0.60
CA PRO A 71 -12.16 -17.43 -0.70
C PRO A 71 -13.68 -17.51 -0.84
N GLY A 72 -14.31 -18.53 -0.24
CA GLY A 72 -15.76 -18.72 -0.28
C GLY A 72 -16.55 -17.58 0.37
N MET A 73 -15.92 -16.82 1.27
CA MET A 73 -16.54 -15.67 1.93
C MET A 73 -16.79 -14.48 0.98
N LEU A 74 -16.15 -14.48 -0.19
CA LEU A 74 -16.33 -13.44 -1.21
C LEU A 74 -17.31 -13.83 -2.32
N HIS A 75 -17.88 -15.04 -2.27
CA HIS A 75 -18.88 -15.49 -3.24
C HIS A 75 -20.09 -14.56 -3.26
N GLY A 76 -20.53 -14.21 -4.47
CA GLY A 76 -21.64 -13.27 -4.70
C GLY A 76 -21.29 -11.79 -4.54
N LEU A 77 -20.07 -11.46 -4.12
CA LEU A 77 -19.57 -10.08 -3.98
C LEU A 77 -18.38 -9.77 -4.90
N ALA A 78 -17.54 -10.77 -5.20
CA ALA A 78 -16.38 -10.62 -6.07
C ALA A 78 -16.78 -10.25 -7.51
N LYS A 79 -16.12 -9.24 -8.09
CA LYS A 79 -16.24 -8.83 -9.49
C LYS A 79 -15.06 -9.25 -10.35
N SER A 80 -13.95 -9.66 -9.75
CA SER A 80 -12.78 -10.21 -10.44
C SER A 80 -12.42 -11.57 -9.87
N GLU A 81 -11.32 -12.15 -10.38
CA GLU A 81 -10.67 -13.29 -9.74
C GLU A 81 -10.38 -12.98 -8.25
N ILE A 82 -10.47 -14.02 -7.43
CA ILE A 82 -10.18 -13.97 -5.99
C ILE A 82 -8.76 -14.50 -5.81
N GLU A 83 -7.88 -13.67 -5.28
CA GLU A 83 -6.49 -14.01 -5.03
C GLU A 83 -6.22 -14.16 -3.54
N VAL A 84 -5.49 -15.20 -3.15
CA VAL A 84 -5.05 -15.42 -1.76
C VAL A 84 -3.60 -15.00 -1.64
N VAL A 85 -3.34 -14.02 -0.78
CA VAL A 85 -2.02 -13.51 -0.45
C VAL A 85 -1.62 -14.09 0.90
N ASP A 86 -0.64 -14.98 0.87
CA ASP A 86 -0.03 -15.55 2.07
C ASP A 86 0.72 -14.47 2.86
N PRO A 87 0.92 -14.65 4.18
CA PRO A 87 1.80 -13.78 4.96
C PRO A 87 3.22 -13.80 4.38
N LEU A 88 3.89 -12.65 4.44
CA LEU A 88 5.24 -12.48 3.95
C LEU A 88 6.26 -13.28 4.77
N PRO A 89 7.23 -13.93 4.12
CA PRO A 89 8.39 -14.49 4.80
C PRO A 89 9.11 -13.43 5.63
N ILE A 90 9.83 -13.85 6.67
CA ILE A 90 10.54 -12.94 7.59
C ILE A 90 11.50 -11.97 6.85
N GLU A 91 12.09 -12.38 5.73
CA GLU A 91 12.97 -11.56 4.88
C GLU A 91 12.28 -10.33 4.28
N PHE A 92 10.96 -10.42 4.09
CA PHE A 92 10.10 -9.36 3.58
C PHE A 92 9.19 -8.77 4.66
N SER A 93 9.38 -9.10 5.94
CA SER A 93 8.53 -8.60 7.05
C SER A 93 8.56 -7.07 7.23
N GLN A 94 9.55 -6.39 6.65
CA GLN A 94 9.67 -4.92 6.65
C GLN A 94 9.32 -4.29 5.29
N ALA A 95 8.87 -5.10 4.32
CA ALA A 95 8.39 -4.60 3.06
C ALA A 95 7.14 -3.76 3.30
N THR A 96 7.20 -2.47 2.96
CA THR A 96 6.08 -1.53 3.13
C THR A 96 5.96 -0.67 1.88
N PRO A 97 4.76 -0.15 1.54
CA PRO A 97 4.52 0.63 0.31
C PRO A 97 5.06 2.06 0.43
N VAL A 98 6.21 2.25 1.08
CA VAL A 98 6.88 3.54 1.27
C VAL A 98 7.82 3.80 0.08
N MET A 99 7.46 4.78 -0.74
CA MET A 99 8.25 5.18 -1.91
C MET A 99 9.30 6.27 -1.60
N ALA A 100 9.58 6.54 -0.31
CA ALA A 100 10.53 7.57 0.09
C ALA A 100 11.97 7.23 -0.31
N ARG A 101 12.32 5.94 -0.33
CA ARG A 101 13.64 5.45 -0.76
C ARG A 101 13.50 4.32 -1.79
N PRO A 102 14.31 4.32 -2.86
CA PRO A 102 14.26 3.27 -3.87
C PRO A 102 14.47 1.86 -3.31
N SER A 103 15.29 1.69 -2.27
CA SER A 103 15.54 0.40 -1.64
C SER A 103 14.30 -0.18 -0.96
N GLU A 104 13.53 0.66 -0.26
CA GLU A 104 12.29 0.29 0.42
C GLU A 104 11.20 -0.07 -0.60
N ALA A 105 11.05 0.77 -1.64
CA ALA A 105 10.14 0.51 -2.75
C ALA A 105 10.48 -0.80 -3.49
N MET A 106 11.77 -1.08 -3.72
CA MET A 106 12.20 -2.33 -4.35
C MET A 106 11.90 -3.55 -3.49
N GLN A 107 12.04 -3.47 -2.16
CA GLN A 107 11.70 -4.59 -1.27
C GLN A 107 10.22 -4.93 -1.36
N TRP A 108 9.35 -3.92 -1.35
CA TRP A 108 7.90 -4.10 -1.51
C TRP A 108 7.53 -4.64 -2.90
N LEU A 109 8.13 -4.11 -3.96
CA LEU A 109 7.90 -4.65 -5.31
C LEU A 109 8.36 -6.11 -5.44
N ASN A 110 9.53 -6.45 -4.90
CA ASN A 110 10.02 -7.83 -4.91
C ASN A 110 9.08 -8.77 -4.14
N ALA A 111 8.48 -8.31 -3.05
CA ALA A 111 7.51 -9.08 -2.29
C ALA A 111 6.18 -9.32 -3.05
N HIS A 112 5.75 -8.39 -3.90
CA HIS A 112 4.39 -8.40 -4.45
C HIS A 112 4.26 -8.43 -5.98
N HIS A 113 5.35 -8.39 -6.74
CA HIS A 113 5.31 -8.34 -8.21
C HIS A 113 4.58 -9.53 -8.87
N VAL A 114 4.53 -10.68 -8.18
CA VAL A 114 3.83 -11.88 -8.66
C VAL A 114 2.31 -11.73 -8.69
N HIS A 115 1.75 -10.82 -7.88
CA HIS A 115 0.32 -10.66 -7.73
C HIS A 115 -0.32 -9.88 -8.89
N SER A 116 -1.63 -10.06 -9.06
CA SER A 116 -2.40 -9.33 -10.08
C SER A 116 -2.38 -7.81 -9.84
N PRO A 117 -2.62 -6.98 -10.88
CA PRO A 117 -2.72 -5.52 -10.71
C PRO A 117 -3.75 -5.09 -9.65
N VAL A 118 -4.90 -5.78 -9.57
CA VAL A 118 -5.94 -5.54 -8.56
C VAL A 118 -5.39 -5.78 -7.15
N THR A 119 -4.77 -6.94 -6.92
CA THR A 119 -4.19 -7.30 -5.63
C THR A 119 -3.06 -6.36 -5.24
N ARG A 120 -2.13 -6.05 -6.15
CA ARG A 120 -1.06 -5.08 -5.88
C ARG A 120 -1.61 -3.71 -5.50
N HIS A 121 -2.64 -3.23 -6.19
CA HIS A 121 -3.31 -1.97 -5.83
C HIS A 121 -3.94 -2.05 -4.43
N ALA A 122 -4.64 -3.14 -4.12
CA ALA A 122 -5.24 -3.35 -2.80
C ALA A 122 -4.20 -3.37 -1.68
N LEU A 123 -3.07 -4.05 -1.89
CA LEU A 123 -1.96 -4.07 -0.94
C LEU A 123 -1.39 -2.67 -0.72
N VAL A 124 -1.13 -1.90 -1.79
CA VAL A 124 -0.69 -0.49 -1.65
C VAL A 124 -1.70 0.31 -0.83
N VAL A 125 -2.99 0.25 -1.16
CA VAL A 125 -4.02 1.06 -0.49
C VAL A 125 -4.15 0.67 0.99
N LEU A 126 -4.29 -0.62 1.27
CA LEU A 126 -4.62 -1.12 2.61
C LEU A 126 -3.42 -1.13 3.56
N GLU A 127 -2.22 -1.43 3.08
CA GLU A 127 -1.01 -1.34 3.91
C GLU A 127 -0.63 0.13 4.19
N SER A 128 -0.86 1.05 3.23
CA SER A 128 -0.58 2.49 3.43
C SER A 128 -1.41 3.13 4.55
N ILE A 129 -2.56 2.54 4.89
CA ILE A 129 -3.45 3.00 5.97
C ILE A 129 -3.47 2.03 7.16
N ASP A 130 -2.56 1.06 7.19
CA ASP A 130 -2.46 0.01 8.23
C ASP A 130 -3.77 -0.78 8.44
N ALA A 131 -4.54 -1.01 7.37
CA ALA A 131 -5.76 -1.84 7.42
C ALA A 131 -5.44 -3.35 7.38
N ILE A 132 -4.30 -3.72 6.82
CA ILE A 132 -3.74 -5.08 6.79
C ILE A 132 -2.24 -5.03 7.08
N ASP A 133 -1.70 -6.13 7.60
CA ASP A 133 -0.26 -6.31 7.80
C ASP A 133 0.13 -7.73 7.38
N LEU A 134 0.79 -7.85 6.22
CA LEU A 134 1.20 -9.14 5.68
C LEU A 134 2.32 -9.82 6.47
N ALA A 135 2.90 -9.20 7.50
CA ALA A 135 3.76 -9.94 8.43
C ALA A 135 2.99 -11.08 9.15
N PHE A 136 1.66 -10.92 9.31
CA PHE A 136 0.81 -11.87 10.04
C PHE A 136 -0.49 -12.23 9.32
N ASP A 137 -1.08 -11.29 8.59
CA ASP A 137 -2.33 -11.50 7.89
C ASP A 137 -2.11 -12.35 6.63
N THR A 138 -2.96 -13.35 6.46
CA THR A 138 -3.33 -13.82 5.13
C THR A 138 -4.43 -12.92 4.61
N PHE A 139 -4.31 -12.45 3.38
CA PHE A 139 -5.29 -11.55 2.77
C PHE A 139 -5.89 -12.17 1.52
N VAL A 140 -7.22 -12.35 1.51
CA VAL A 140 -7.96 -12.79 0.33
C VAL A 140 -8.62 -11.58 -0.30
N CYS A 141 -8.23 -11.29 -1.52
CA CYS A 141 -8.50 -10.01 -2.19
C CYS A 141 -9.22 -10.22 -3.52
N THR A 142 -10.09 -9.28 -3.86
CA THR A 142 -10.73 -9.16 -5.17
C THR A 142 -11.14 -7.70 -5.44
N LEU A 143 -11.52 -7.41 -6.68
CA LEU A 143 -12.27 -6.21 -7.02
C LEU A 143 -13.73 -6.40 -6.55
N LEU A 144 -14.23 -5.47 -5.73
CA LEU A 144 -15.60 -5.53 -5.20
C LEU A 144 -16.53 -4.55 -5.92
N ASP A 145 -16.01 -3.40 -6.37
CA ASP A 145 -16.74 -2.42 -7.16
C ASP A 145 -15.83 -1.57 -8.05
N GLY A 146 -16.38 -0.98 -9.11
CA GLY A 146 -15.65 -0.15 -10.07
C GLY A 146 -15.10 -0.93 -11.26
N ASP A 147 -14.31 -0.21 -12.06
CA ASP A 147 -13.70 -0.67 -13.31
C ASP A 147 -12.18 -0.73 -13.19
N VAL A 148 -11.54 -1.38 -14.17
CA VAL A 148 -10.09 -1.44 -14.32
C VAL A 148 -9.66 -0.77 -15.62
N ASP A 149 -8.46 -0.20 -15.63
CA ASP A 149 -7.86 0.37 -16.82
C ASP A 149 -7.41 -0.73 -17.81
N THR A 150 -6.87 -0.30 -18.96
CA THR A 150 -6.40 -1.23 -20.01
C THR A 150 -5.22 -2.10 -19.59
N SER A 151 -4.52 -1.75 -18.50
CA SER A 151 -3.46 -2.54 -17.89
C SER A 151 -3.94 -3.40 -16.71
N GLY A 152 -5.24 -3.38 -16.40
CA GLY A 152 -5.88 -4.15 -15.34
C GLY A 152 -5.83 -3.49 -13.96
N TYR A 153 -5.29 -2.27 -13.82
CA TYR A 153 -5.26 -1.58 -12.53
C TYR A 153 -6.63 -0.99 -12.20
N PRO A 154 -7.10 -1.08 -10.95
CA PRO A 154 -8.36 -0.46 -10.54
C PRO A 154 -8.33 1.06 -10.74
N ASP A 155 -9.45 1.60 -11.20
CA ASP A 155 -9.68 3.05 -11.20
C ASP A 155 -9.68 3.59 -9.76
N TYR A 156 -9.37 4.88 -9.57
CA TYR A 156 -9.27 5.48 -8.23
C TYR A 156 -10.58 5.45 -7.40
N SER A 157 -11.73 5.26 -8.05
CA SER A 157 -13.02 5.09 -7.38
C SER A 157 -13.43 3.64 -7.16
N ALA A 158 -12.63 2.69 -7.67
CA ALA A 158 -12.87 1.27 -7.46
C ALA A 158 -12.66 0.89 -5.99
N ILE A 159 -13.41 -0.11 -5.55
CA ILE A 159 -13.33 -0.66 -4.21
C ILE A 159 -12.70 -2.04 -4.32
N VAL A 160 -11.57 -2.20 -3.65
CA VAL A 160 -10.83 -3.45 -3.54
C VAL A 160 -10.87 -3.94 -2.10
N GLY A 161 -10.73 -5.24 -1.89
CA GLY A 161 -10.77 -5.79 -0.54
C GLY A 161 -11.21 -7.23 -0.51
N GLY A 162 -11.57 -7.68 0.68
CA GLY A 162 -12.07 -9.02 0.92
C GLY A 162 -11.96 -9.38 2.39
N VAL A 163 -11.28 -10.48 2.68
CA VAL A 163 -11.08 -10.97 4.05
C VAL A 163 -9.62 -11.00 4.43
N ALA A 164 -9.29 -10.46 5.61
CA ALA A 164 -7.99 -10.58 6.22
C ALA A 164 -8.10 -11.51 7.44
N SER A 165 -7.14 -12.42 7.58
CA SER A 165 -7.12 -13.40 8.66
C SER A 165 -5.75 -13.56 9.28
N HIS A 166 -5.68 -13.69 10.59
CA HIS A 166 -4.47 -14.10 11.29
C HIS A 166 -4.79 -15.16 12.33
N TRP A 167 -3.74 -15.84 12.79
CA TRP A 167 -3.84 -16.86 13.83
C TRP A 167 -3.58 -16.25 15.20
N ASP A 168 -4.50 -16.47 16.12
CA ASP A 168 -4.36 -16.08 17.52
C ASP A 168 -3.30 -16.97 18.18
N GLU A 169 -2.24 -16.36 18.71
CA GLU A 169 -1.12 -17.08 19.31
C GLU A 169 -1.49 -17.82 20.62
N ALA A 170 -2.53 -17.37 21.32
CA ALA A 170 -2.93 -17.93 22.60
C ALA A 170 -3.81 -19.18 22.44
N THR A 171 -4.72 -19.15 21.47
CA THR A 171 -5.74 -20.19 21.28
C THR A 171 -5.45 -21.10 20.08
N GLY A 172 -4.73 -20.60 19.08
CA GLY A 172 -4.57 -21.26 17.78
C GLY A 172 -5.79 -21.15 16.87
N ASP A 173 -6.82 -20.41 17.26
CA ASP A 173 -7.96 -20.11 16.39
C ASP A 173 -7.59 -19.06 15.34
N MET A 174 -8.39 -19.00 14.29
CA MET A 174 -8.23 -17.98 13.25
C MET A 174 -9.18 -16.81 13.54
N ILE A 175 -8.68 -15.59 13.47
CA ILE A 175 -9.49 -14.37 13.54
C ILE A 175 -9.62 -13.85 12.11
N VAL A 176 -10.86 -13.73 11.61
CA VAL A 176 -11.16 -13.27 10.25
C VAL A 176 -11.94 -11.97 10.30
N ARG A 177 -11.56 -10.99 9.49
CA ARG A 177 -12.26 -9.70 9.39
C ARG A 177 -12.48 -9.31 7.93
N ALA A 178 -13.55 -8.58 7.67
CA ALA A 178 -13.76 -7.93 6.40
C ALA A 178 -12.88 -6.67 6.32
N VAL A 179 -12.26 -6.44 5.17
CA VAL A 179 -11.47 -5.23 4.90
C VAL A 179 -11.80 -4.74 3.50
N VAL A 180 -12.07 -3.45 3.36
CA VAL A 180 -12.28 -2.81 2.05
C VAL A 180 -11.49 -1.52 1.99
N GLY A 181 -10.94 -1.22 0.82
CA GLY A 181 -10.09 -0.06 0.56
C GLY A 181 -10.38 0.54 -0.80
N TRP A 182 -10.17 1.85 -0.90
CA TRP A 182 -10.26 2.60 -2.15
C TRP A 182 -9.38 3.83 -2.05
N GLY A 183 -9.06 4.44 -3.19
CA GLY A 183 -8.38 5.72 -3.19
C GLY A 183 -7.40 5.94 -4.33
N GLY A 184 -6.71 7.07 -4.24
CA GLY A 184 -5.87 7.63 -5.27
C GLY A 184 -6.28 9.08 -5.55
N LYS A 185 -6.51 9.43 -6.81
CA LYS A 185 -6.89 10.79 -7.22
C LYS A 185 -8.38 10.88 -7.52
N GLY A 186 -9.11 11.76 -6.83
CA GLY A 186 -10.48 12.13 -7.20
C GLY A 186 -11.58 11.14 -6.78
N VAL A 187 -11.57 10.71 -5.51
CA VAL A 187 -12.59 9.82 -4.94
C VAL A 187 -14.00 10.42 -5.07
N ARG A 188 -14.97 9.60 -5.52
CA ARG A 188 -16.38 9.99 -5.66
C ARG A 188 -17.11 9.92 -4.31
N GLY A 189 -18.12 10.77 -4.11
CA GLY A 189 -18.87 10.84 -2.86
C GLY A 189 -19.62 9.56 -2.48
N ASP A 190 -20.04 8.75 -3.46
CA ASP A 190 -20.80 7.51 -3.21
C ASP A 190 -19.94 6.30 -2.81
N THR A 191 -18.61 6.37 -3.01
CA THR A 191 -17.70 5.24 -2.76
C THR A 191 -17.76 4.78 -1.30
N ASP A 192 -17.82 5.71 -0.34
CA ASP A 192 -17.89 5.37 1.09
C ASP A 192 -19.15 4.55 1.44
N ARG A 193 -20.29 4.93 0.87
CA ARG A 193 -21.57 4.23 1.07
C ARG A 193 -21.56 2.84 0.47
N ILE A 194 -21.02 2.69 -0.74
CA ILE A 194 -20.91 1.38 -1.40
C ILE A 194 -19.93 0.49 -0.62
N ALA A 195 -18.80 1.03 -0.16
CA ALA A 195 -17.83 0.32 0.65
C ALA A 195 -18.43 -0.17 1.97
N ALA A 196 -19.25 0.64 2.65
CA ALA A 196 -19.95 0.22 3.87
C ALA A 196 -20.91 -0.95 3.61
N LYS A 197 -21.64 -0.92 2.49
CA LYS A 197 -22.54 -2.02 2.09
C LYS A 197 -21.77 -3.30 1.79
N LEU A 198 -20.67 -3.20 1.05
CA LEU A 198 -19.80 -4.34 0.73
C LEU A 198 -19.19 -4.95 1.99
N LEU A 199 -18.66 -4.11 2.88
CA LEU A 199 -18.11 -4.54 4.17
C LEU A 199 -19.14 -5.33 4.99
N ALA A 200 -20.37 -4.83 5.10
CA ALA A 200 -21.46 -5.53 5.79
C ALA A 200 -21.81 -6.87 5.11
N GLY A 201 -21.80 -6.91 3.78
CA GLY A 201 -22.00 -8.14 3.01
C GLY A 201 -20.91 -9.19 3.30
N ILE A 202 -19.63 -8.78 3.29
CA ILE A 202 -18.52 -9.68 3.61
C ILE A 202 -18.63 -10.16 5.06
N LEU A 203 -18.88 -9.28 6.02
CA LEU A 203 -19.06 -9.68 7.42
C LEU A 203 -20.21 -10.68 7.60
N THR A 204 -21.31 -10.49 6.88
CA THR A 204 -22.44 -11.43 6.88
C THR A 204 -22.00 -12.81 6.37
N ASN A 205 -21.22 -12.86 5.28
CA ASN A 205 -20.66 -14.11 4.76
C ASN A 205 -19.69 -14.78 5.74
N ILE A 206 -18.85 -14.00 6.45
CA ILE A 206 -17.95 -14.53 7.48
C ILE A 206 -18.76 -15.16 8.61
N LEU A 207 -19.77 -14.45 9.14
CA LEU A 207 -20.62 -14.93 10.24
C LEU A 207 -21.50 -16.13 9.83
N ALA A 208 -21.86 -16.24 8.56
CA ALA A 208 -22.59 -17.36 8.01
C ALA A 208 -21.72 -18.62 7.83
N ASN A 209 -20.39 -18.52 7.99
CA ASN A 209 -19.51 -19.66 7.89
C ASN A 209 -19.76 -20.64 9.05
N GLN A 210 -19.83 -21.94 8.74
CA GLN A 210 -20.09 -22.99 9.72
C GLN A 210 -19.07 -23.08 10.87
N TYR A 211 -17.86 -22.52 10.68
CA TYR A 211 -16.80 -22.50 11.67
C TYR A 211 -16.76 -21.20 12.50
N ALA A 212 -17.66 -20.25 12.24
CA ALA A 212 -17.73 -19.00 13.00
C ALA A 212 -18.24 -19.25 14.43
N MET A 213 -17.47 -18.80 15.41
CA MET A 213 -17.79 -18.90 16.84
C MET A 213 -18.46 -17.63 17.38
N GLY A 214 -18.22 -16.48 16.74
CA GLY A 214 -18.80 -15.20 17.12
C GLY A 214 -17.84 -14.03 16.91
N LEU A 215 -18.36 -12.82 17.17
CA LEU A 215 -17.57 -11.59 17.12
C LEU A 215 -16.51 -11.56 18.23
N THR A 216 -15.36 -11.00 17.91
CA THR A 216 -14.23 -10.83 18.83
C THR A 216 -13.51 -9.52 18.51
N ALA A 217 -12.87 -8.93 19.53
CA ALA A 217 -11.97 -7.81 19.32
C ALA A 217 -10.80 -8.25 18.42
N ILE A 218 -10.30 -7.32 17.61
CA ILE A 218 -9.11 -7.52 16.78
C ILE A 218 -7.90 -7.20 17.64
N GLU A 219 -7.25 -8.24 18.16
CA GLU A 219 -5.92 -8.12 18.76
C GLU A 219 -4.89 -8.53 17.71
N ARG A 220 -4.25 -7.54 17.07
CA ARG A 220 -3.20 -7.85 16.10
C ARG A 220 -1.97 -8.40 16.84
N PRO A 221 -1.30 -9.43 16.30
CA PRO A 221 -0.02 -9.86 16.80
C PRO A 221 0.96 -8.69 16.83
N VAL A 222 1.65 -8.50 17.95
CA VAL A 222 2.69 -7.47 18.05
C VAL A 222 3.99 -8.07 17.51
N PRO A 223 4.68 -7.41 16.57
CA PRO A 223 6.02 -7.83 16.17
C PRO A 223 6.92 -7.77 17.40
N ALA A 224 7.31 -8.91 17.92
CA ALA A 224 8.27 -8.96 19.00
C ALA A 224 9.70 -8.80 18.42
N ALA A 225 10.61 -8.25 19.23
CA ALA A 225 12.00 -8.06 18.83
C ALA A 225 12.79 -9.37 19.04
N GLY A 226 13.43 -9.88 17.99
CA GLY A 226 14.23 -11.12 18.04
C GLY A 226 14.72 -11.57 16.66
N ARG A 227 15.65 -12.53 16.62
CA ARG A 227 16.07 -13.18 15.36
C ARG A 227 15.06 -14.28 15.02
N GLY A 228 14.13 -14.05 14.08
CA GLY A 228 13.22 -15.11 13.61
C GLY A 228 13.97 -16.34 13.05
N GLY A 229 13.29 -17.48 12.91
CA GLY A 229 13.95 -18.66 12.31
C GLY A 229 13.31 -20.05 12.49
N LEU A 230 12.13 -20.16 13.11
CA LEU A 230 11.44 -21.46 13.15
C LEU A 230 10.83 -21.74 11.77
N VAL A 231 11.07 -22.92 11.22
CA VAL A 231 10.41 -23.36 9.98
C VAL A 231 9.24 -24.24 10.37
N CYS A 232 8.05 -23.95 9.83
CA CYS A 232 6.88 -24.77 10.06
C CYS A 232 7.12 -26.18 9.48
N ALA A 233 7.08 -27.21 10.32
CA ALA A 233 7.23 -28.60 9.90
C ALA A 233 6.10 -29.10 8.97
N HIS A 234 4.97 -28.39 8.92
CA HIS A 234 3.84 -28.75 8.07
C HIS A 234 3.95 -28.18 6.65
N CYS A 235 4.12 -26.86 6.52
CA CYS A 235 4.11 -26.19 5.21
C CYS A 235 5.46 -25.62 4.76
N GLY A 236 6.53 -25.79 5.55
CA GLY A 236 7.86 -25.27 5.23
C GLY A 236 8.00 -23.74 5.35
N PHE A 237 6.96 -23.04 5.82
CA PHE A 237 7.00 -21.60 5.98
C PHE A 237 8.01 -21.19 7.04
N ALA A 238 8.98 -20.35 6.67
CA ALA A 238 9.90 -19.72 7.61
C ALA A 238 9.11 -18.72 8.45
N SER A 239 8.65 -19.16 9.63
CA SER A 239 7.76 -18.39 10.49
C SER A 239 8.42 -17.11 10.93
N ALA A 240 7.64 -16.04 10.92
CA ALA A 240 8.02 -14.80 11.57
C ALA A 240 7.98 -14.99 13.10
N HIS A 241 9.03 -14.47 13.76
CA HIS A 241 9.23 -14.38 15.20
C HIS A 241 9.41 -15.69 16.02
N GLU A 242 10.46 -15.76 16.85
CA GLU A 242 10.78 -16.93 17.72
C GLU A 242 9.68 -17.27 18.75
N ARG A 243 8.86 -16.28 19.12
CA ARG A 243 7.77 -16.45 20.10
C ARG A 243 6.45 -16.93 19.48
N ALA A 244 6.34 -17.01 18.16
CA ALA A 244 5.14 -17.56 17.54
C ALA A 244 4.93 -19.00 18.01
N PHE A 245 3.72 -19.33 18.46
CA PHE A 245 3.34 -20.70 18.81
C PHE A 245 2.70 -21.44 17.63
N TYR A 246 2.11 -20.69 16.70
CA TYR A 246 1.41 -21.18 15.52
C TYR A 246 2.02 -20.56 14.26
N CYS A 247 2.03 -21.33 13.17
CA CYS A 247 2.49 -20.84 11.88
C CYS A 247 1.50 -19.79 11.34
N PRO A 248 1.93 -18.56 10.98
CA PRO A 248 1.02 -17.53 10.48
C PRO A 248 0.41 -17.91 9.12
N LYS A 249 1.07 -18.79 8.35
CA LYS A 249 0.57 -19.26 7.05
C LYS A 249 -0.49 -20.35 7.15
N CYS A 250 -0.32 -21.34 8.03
CA CYS A 250 -1.18 -22.54 8.05
C CYS A 250 -1.83 -22.86 9.39
N GLY A 251 -1.58 -22.09 10.44
CA GLY A 251 -2.15 -22.30 11.77
C GLY A 251 -1.63 -23.54 12.51
N MET A 252 -0.69 -24.31 11.92
CA MET A 252 -0.13 -25.48 12.61
C MET A 252 0.80 -25.04 13.73
N ARG A 253 0.71 -25.73 14.87
CA ARG A 253 1.59 -25.51 16.02
C ARG A 253 3.04 -25.74 15.60
N LEU A 254 3.90 -24.77 15.90
CA LEU A 254 5.32 -24.88 15.63
C LEU A 254 5.96 -25.84 16.64
N LEU A 255 6.71 -26.82 16.14
CA LEU A 255 7.49 -27.72 16.97
C LEU A 255 8.67 -26.92 17.55
N ARG A 256 8.54 -26.48 18.80
CA ARG A 256 9.70 -25.98 19.55
C ARG A 256 10.50 -27.20 19.99
N GLY A 257 11.78 -27.23 19.63
CA GLY A 257 12.74 -28.20 20.17
C GLY A 257 12.89 -28.06 21.68
#